data_AF-A0A5E3XKG9-F1
#
_entry.id   AF-A0A5E3XKG9-F1
#
_cell.length_a   1.000
_cell.length_b   1.000
_cell.length_c   1.000
_cell.angle_alpha   90.00
_cell.angle_beta   90.00
_cell.angle_gamma   90.00
#
_symmetry.space_group_name_H-M   'P 1'
#
loop_
_entity.id
_entity.type
_entity.pdbx_description
1 polymer ?
#
loop_
_entity_poly.entity_id
_entity_poly.type
_entity_poly.pdbx_seq_one_letter_code
_entity_poly.pdbx_strand_id
1 'polypeptide(L)'
;MSGQKLPIYPLPEREIVVVEQTSALEEHIGVARRHVQALYADAYGQVHGVVSRWIEVEHSIERRIKALHAPGEQLNPGLLYIGVAALSGSVLARGRNIVIRTLLPPTLFVAASSHFLPQTTSNVRAYFAELEEKHAPGLADVHNTAIAHSQMTWARAVDAISNGRRVTVEKTEGVVKKVEETTGLKLGQVLGGGKAAAKKAEVIVAQKVEELAEATKGKAEAVKAEAEPQVKEAEKVVKAEEPVVTKGDAPAPAPVKDDELVKEVKRLV
;
A
#
# COMPACT_ATOMS: atom_id res chain seq x y z
N MET A 1 -14.66 -43.29 104.28
CA MET A 1 -13.65 -43.57 103.24
C MET A 1 -14.18 -44.68 102.37
N SER A 2 -14.76 -44.36 101.22
CA SER A 2 -15.38 -45.34 100.33
C SER A 2 -14.29 -45.99 99.47
N GLY A 3 -14.01 -47.26 99.71
CA GLY A 3 -13.05 -48.05 98.95
C GLY A 3 -13.59 -48.38 97.56
N GLN A 4 -12.93 -47.89 96.51
CA GLN A 4 -13.28 -48.24 95.12
C GLN A 4 -12.98 -49.73 94.88
N LYS A 5 -14.00 -50.49 94.46
CA LYS A 5 -13.88 -51.89 94.03
C LYS A 5 -13.06 -51.96 92.74
N LEU A 6 -12.07 -52.84 92.69
CA LEU A 6 -11.33 -53.11 91.46
C LEU A 6 -12.22 -53.87 90.45
N PRO A 7 -12.17 -53.55 89.16
CA PRO A 7 -12.96 -54.21 88.12
C PRO A 7 -12.53 -55.67 87.92
N ILE A 8 -13.52 -56.55 87.73
CA ILE A 8 -13.38 -58.02 87.60
C ILE A 8 -13.12 -58.43 86.13
N TYR A 9 -13.29 -57.50 85.18
CA TYR A 9 -13.02 -57.75 83.77
C TYR A 9 -11.64 -57.23 83.37
N PRO A 10 -10.92 -57.94 82.48
CA PRO A 10 -9.74 -57.38 81.86
C PRO A 10 -10.14 -56.10 81.11
N LEU A 11 -9.45 -55.00 81.43
CA LEU A 11 -9.62 -53.75 80.70
C LEU A 11 -9.21 -54.00 79.23
N PRO A 12 -9.95 -53.46 78.24
CA PRO A 12 -9.56 -53.60 76.84
C PRO A 12 -8.12 -53.08 76.67
N GLU A 13 -7.29 -53.83 75.94
CA GLU A 13 -5.92 -53.42 75.63
C GLU A 13 -5.97 -52.03 75.02
N ARG A 14 -5.27 -51.10 75.68
CA ARG A 14 -5.30 -49.69 75.33
C ARG A 14 -4.62 -49.57 73.96
N GLU A 15 -5.38 -49.31 72.90
CA GLU A 15 -4.83 -49.07 71.56
C GLU A 15 -3.93 -47.84 71.62
N ILE A 16 -2.61 -48.07 71.57
CA ILE A 16 -1.62 -47.00 71.60
C ILE A 16 -1.58 -46.41 70.19
N VAL A 17 -2.40 -45.39 69.96
CA VAL A 17 -2.32 -44.58 68.75
C VAL A 17 -1.07 -43.71 68.87
N VAL A 18 -0.03 -44.05 68.12
CA VAL A 18 1.17 -43.23 67.99
C VAL A 18 0.78 -41.98 67.21
N VAL A 19 0.55 -40.89 67.92
CA VAL A 19 0.35 -39.57 67.31
C VAL A 19 1.74 -38.98 67.10
N GLU A 20 2.20 -38.96 65.84
CA GLU A 20 3.41 -38.24 65.48
C GLU A 20 3.19 -36.75 65.75
N GLN A 21 3.75 -36.26 66.85
CA GLN A 21 3.72 -34.85 67.18
C GLN A 21 4.82 -34.16 66.37
N THR A 22 4.41 -33.38 65.37
CA THR A 22 5.32 -32.56 64.59
C THR A 22 6.08 -31.60 65.49
N SER A 23 7.40 -31.57 65.34
CA SER A 23 8.26 -30.63 66.04
C SER A 23 8.00 -29.19 65.58
N ALA A 24 8.15 -28.21 66.46
CA ALA A 24 8.04 -26.79 66.10
C ALA A 24 8.96 -26.42 64.92
N LEU A 25 10.15 -27.02 64.83
CA LEU A 25 11.08 -26.80 63.73
C LEU A 25 10.56 -27.37 62.40
N GLU A 26 9.91 -28.53 62.45
CA GLU A 26 9.32 -29.18 61.28
C GLU A 26 8.17 -28.34 60.72
N GLU A 27 7.35 -27.76 61.59
CA GLU A 27 6.29 -26.82 61.18
C GLU A 27 6.87 -25.60 60.46
N HIS A 28 7.95 -25.01 60.99
CA HIS A 28 8.59 -23.82 60.40
C HIS A 28 9.24 -24.14 59.05
N ILE A 29 9.91 -25.29 58.92
CA ILE A 29 10.48 -25.76 57.65
C ILE A 29 9.36 -26.04 56.64
N GLY A 30 8.25 -26.63 57.10
CA GLY A 30 7.07 -26.88 56.27
C GLY A 30 6.46 -25.58 55.72
N VAL A 31 6.30 -24.56 56.57
CA VAL A 31 5.81 -23.23 56.16
C VAL A 31 6.77 -22.58 55.16
N ALA A 32 8.07 -22.57 55.46
CA ALA A 32 9.08 -22.00 54.57
C ALA A 32 9.07 -22.68 53.18
N ARG A 33 9.03 -24.02 53.15
CA ARG A 33 8.96 -24.79 51.90
C ARG A 33 7.72 -24.43 51.08
N ARG A 34 6.55 -24.35 51.72
CA ARG A 34 5.29 -24.00 51.04
C ARG A 34 5.35 -22.59 50.47
N HIS A 35 5.93 -21.62 51.17
CA HIS A 35 6.11 -20.27 50.63
C HIS A 35 7.03 -20.25 49.41
N VAL A 36 8.17 -20.94 49.46
CA VAL A 36 9.08 -21.03 48.31
C VAL A 36 8.41 -21.72 47.12
N GLN A 37 7.69 -22.82 47.37
CA GLN A 37 6.95 -23.54 46.32
C GLN A 37 5.82 -22.69 45.73
N ALA A 38 5.10 -21.93 46.56
CA ALA A 38 4.05 -21.03 46.10
C ALA A 38 4.60 -19.91 45.22
N LEU A 39 5.71 -19.26 45.64
CA LEU A 39 6.38 -18.23 44.84
C LEU A 39 6.92 -18.79 43.52
N TYR A 40 7.51 -19.98 43.55
CA TYR A 40 7.99 -20.65 42.35
C TYR A 40 6.83 -20.99 41.39
N ALA A 41 5.74 -21.54 41.91
CA ALA A 41 4.56 -21.90 41.13
C ALA A 41 3.90 -20.67 40.51
N ASP A 42 3.80 -19.56 41.24
CA ASP A 42 3.24 -18.30 40.73
C ASP A 42 4.13 -17.69 39.63
N ALA A 43 5.45 -17.60 39.86
CA ALA A 43 6.39 -17.14 38.86
C ALA A 43 6.37 -18.01 37.58
N TYR A 44 6.32 -19.33 37.76
CA TYR A 44 6.19 -20.27 36.65
C TYR A 44 4.86 -20.08 35.90
N GLY A 45 3.76 -19.87 36.62
CA GLY A 45 2.44 -19.60 36.06
C GLY A 45 2.42 -18.33 35.20
N GLN A 46 3.05 -17.24 35.65
CA GLN A 46 3.14 -15.99 34.89
C GLN A 46 3.93 -16.16 33.59
N VAL A 47 5.10 -16.80 33.65
CA VAL A 47 5.93 -17.06 32.47
C VAL A 47 5.20 -17.98 31.50
N HIS A 48 4.62 -19.07 32.00
CA HIS A 48 3.86 -20.00 31.18
C HIS A 48 2.62 -19.33 30.55
N GLY A 49 1.97 -18.41 31.25
CA GLY A 49 0.86 -17.62 30.71
C GLY A 49 1.29 -16.67 29.58
N VAL A 50 2.47 -16.05 29.67
CA VAL A 50 3.03 -15.24 28.57
C VAL A 50 3.37 -16.11 27.38
N VAL A 51 4.06 -17.23 27.60
CA VAL A 51 4.42 -18.18 26.54
C VAL A 51 3.17 -18.76 25.87
N SER A 52 2.15 -19.10 26.65
CA SER A 52 0.89 -19.64 26.11
C SER A 52 0.18 -18.62 25.22
N ARG A 53 0.13 -17.34 25.62
CA ARG A 53 -0.41 -16.27 24.77
C ARG A 53 0.39 -16.11 23.48
N TRP A 54 1.72 -16.20 23.57
CA TRP A 54 2.58 -16.12 22.37
C TRP A 54 2.31 -17.30 21.41
N ILE A 55 2.22 -18.51 21.94
CA ILE A 55 1.89 -19.72 21.18
C ILE A 55 0.50 -19.60 20.55
N GLU A 56 -0.48 -19.04 21.25
CA GLU A 56 -1.82 -18.82 20.71
C GLU A 56 -1.79 -17.81 19.55
N VAL A 57 -1.01 -16.73 19.69
CA VAL A 57 -0.78 -15.77 18.61
C VAL A 57 -0.13 -16.47 17.41
N GLU A 58 0.91 -17.28 17.63
CA GLU A 58 1.57 -18.04 16.57
C GLU A 58 0.59 -18.97 15.84
N HIS A 59 -0.17 -19.78 16.58
CA HIS A 59 -1.17 -20.67 15.99
C HIS A 59 -2.26 -19.90 15.25
N SER A 60 -2.64 -18.73 15.76
CA SER A 60 -3.62 -17.88 15.09
C SER A 60 -3.09 -17.32 13.78
N ILE A 61 -1.80 -16.98 13.71
CA ILE A 61 -1.12 -16.55 12.49
C ILE A 61 -0.95 -17.73 11.53
N GLU A 62 -0.51 -18.89 12.02
CA GLU A 62 -0.34 -20.09 11.20
C GLU A 62 -1.67 -20.53 10.56
N ARG A 63 -2.76 -20.56 11.34
CA ARG A 63 -4.10 -20.84 10.81
C ARG A 63 -4.50 -19.84 9.73
N ARG A 64 -4.19 -18.56 9.90
CA ARG A 64 -4.49 -17.51 8.91
C ARG A 64 -3.65 -17.66 7.65
N ILE A 65 -2.34 -17.91 7.79
CA ILE A 65 -1.44 -18.14 6.64
C ILE A 65 -1.92 -19.38 5.87
N LYS A 66 -2.26 -20.47 6.56
CA LYS A 66 -2.81 -21.68 5.93
C LYS A 66 -4.15 -21.43 5.24
N ALA A 67 -5.00 -20.56 5.81
CA ALA A 67 -6.28 -20.20 5.18
C ALA A 67 -6.10 -19.32 3.93
N LEU A 68 -5.09 -18.45 3.91
CA LEU A 68 -4.81 -17.57 2.77
C LEU A 68 -4.05 -18.28 1.65
N HIS A 69 -3.22 -19.27 1.98
CA HIS A 69 -2.44 -20.03 1.03
C HIS A 69 -3.30 -20.96 0.17
N ALA A 70 -3.15 -20.86 -1.16
CA ALA A 70 -3.76 -21.80 -2.09
C ALA A 70 -2.86 -23.05 -2.27
N PRO A 71 -3.37 -24.28 -2.00
CA PRO A 71 -2.55 -25.50 -1.98
C PRO A 71 -1.99 -25.93 -3.35
N GLY A 72 -2.41 -25.29 -4.44
CA GLY A 72 -1.91 -25.54 -5.80
C GLY A 72 -0.72 -24.67 -6.23
N GLU A 73 -0.30 -23.69 -5.40
CA GLU A 73 0.77 -22.74 -5.76
C GLU A 73 2.08 -23.03 -5.03
N GLN A 74 3.21 -22.94 -5.74
CA GLN A 74 4.53 -23.15 -5.14
C GLN A 74 5.05 -21.87 -4.46
N LEU A 75 4.92 -21.78 -3.14
CA LEU A 75 5.37 -20.61 -2.38
C LEU A 75 6.88 -20.41 -2.37
N ASN A 76 7.68 -21.48 -2.25
CA ASN A 76 9.13 -21.38 -2.11
C ASN A 76 9.83 -20.64 -3.27
N PRO A 77 9.59 -21.00 -4.56
CA PRO A 77 10.15 -20.20 -5.65
C PRO A 77 9.40 -18.87 -5.83
N GLY A 78 8.09 -18.83 -5.61
CA GLY A 78 7.26 -17.64 -5.81
C GLY A 78 7.69 -16.46 -4.93
N LEU A 79 7.86 -16.69 -3.63
CA LEU A 79 8.34 -15.66 -2.69
C LEU A 79 9.73 -15.16 -3.05
N LEU A 80 10.62 -16.04 -3.51
CA LEU A 80 11.96 -15.67 -3.94
C LEU A 80 11.91 -14.75 -5.16
N TYR A 81 11.10 -15.09 -6.18
CA TYR A 81 10.93 -14.24 -7.36
C TYR A 81 10.32 -12.88 -7.05
N ILE A 82 9.34 -12.84 -6.16
CA ILE A 82 8.75 -11.57 -5.68
C ILE A 82 9.79 -10.73 -4.94
N GLY A 83 10.59 -11.37 -4.07
CA GLY A 83 11.69 -10.70 -3.36
C GLY A 83 12.75 -10.14 -4.31
N VAL A 84 13.14 -10.90 -5.33
CA VAL A 84 14.07 -10.45 -6.37
C VAL A 84 13.47 -9.31 -7.19
N ALA A 85 12.19 -9.35 -7.52
CA ALA A 85 11.52 -8.25 -8.23
C ALA A 85 11.52 -6.94 -7.41
N ALA A 86 11.21 -7.03 -6.11
CA ALA A 86 11.23 -5.88 -5.21
C ALA A 86 12.66 -5.31 -5.02
N LEU A 87 13.65 -6.19 -4.83
CA LEU A 87 15.07 -5.83 -4.74
C LEU A 87 15.57 -5.17 -6.04
N SER A 88 15.21 -5.74 -7.19
CA SER A 88 15.51 -5.18 -8.51
C SER A 88 14.89 -3.79 -8.65
N GLY A 89 13.67 -3.59 -8.14
CA GLY A 89 13.05 -2.28 -7.98
C GLY A 89 13.88 -1.32 -7.15
N SER A 90 14.36 -1.74 -5.98
CA SER A 90 15.22 -0.89 -5.16
C SER A 90 16.53 -0.51 -5.84
N VAL A 91 17.12 -1.41 -6.64
CA VAL A 91 18.34 -1.13 -7.41
C VAL A 91 18.03 -0.13 -8.53
N LEU A 92 16.94 -0.34 -9.28
CA LEU A 92 16.49 0.56 -10.35
C LEU A 92 16.14 1.95 -9.82
N ALA A 93 15.62 2.03 -8.60
CA ALA A 93 15.21 3.29 -7.99
C ALA A 93 16.36 4.06 -7.31
N ARG A 94 17.56 3.44 -7.20
CA ARG A 94 18.71 3.97 -6.43
C ARG A 94 19.15 5.37 -6.87
N GLY A 95 19.13 5.65 -8.17
CA GLY A 95 19.57 6.94 -8.75
C GLY A 95 18.43 7.87 -9.16
N ARG A 96 17.20 7.61 -8.69
CA ARG A 96 15.99 8.36 -9.07
C ARG A 96 15.49 9.23 -7.91
N ASN A 97 14.51 10.08 -8.19
CA ASN A 97 13.83 10.92 -7.19
C ASN A 97 13.30 10.07 -6.00
N ILE A 98 13.22 10.66 -4.79
CA ILE A 98 12.81 10.01 -3.54
C ILE A 98 11.44 9.32 -3.65
N VAL A 99 10.54 9.88 -4.45
CA VAL A 99 9.21 9.31 -4.72
C VAL A 99 9.34 7.95 -5.42
N ILE A 100 10.13 7.87 -6.48
CA ILE A 100 10.36 6.61 -7.20
C ILE A 100 11.17 5.65 -6.32
N ARG A 101 12.14 6.16 -5.54
CA ARG A 101 12.92 5.35 -4.59
C ARG A 101 12.07 4.62 -3.57
N THR A 102 10.99 5.25 -3.11
CA THR A 102 10.10 4.69 -2.08
C THR A 102 8.96 3.87 -2.67
N LEU A 103 8.42 4.27 -3.83
CA LEU A 103 7.27 3.60 -4.45
C LEU A 103 7.65 2.45 -5.40
N LEU A 104 8.81 2.48 -6.05
CA LEU A 104 9.17 1.46 -7.04
C LEU A 104 9.33 0.05 -6.43
N PRO A 105 10.00 -0.13 -5.27
CA PRO A 105 10.11 -1.46 -4.66
C PRO A 105 8.75 -2.09 -4.29
N PRO A 106 7.83 -1.43 -3.54
CA PRO A 106 6.56 -2.03 -3.18
C PRO A 106 5.63 -2.21 -4.38
N THR A 107 5.67 -1.33 -5.39
CA THR A 107 4.86 -1.51 -6.60
C THR A 107 5.29 -2.75 -7.39
N LEU A 108 6.60 -2.98 -7.54
CA LEU A 108 7.11 -4.20 -8.17
C LEU A 108 6.86 -5.45 -7.31
N PHE A 109 6.90 -5.33 -5.99
CA PHE A 109 6.50 -6.42 -5.08
C PHE A 109 5.03 -6.83 -5.33
N VAL A 110 4.10 -5.86 -5.35
CA VAL A 110 2.67 -6.12 -5.58
C VAL A 110 2.44 -6.67 -6.99
N ALA A 111 3.07 -6.08 -8.01
CA ALA A 111 2.97 -6.57 -9.39
C ALA A 111 3.48 -8.01 -9.53
N ALA A 112 4.64 -8.32 -8.93
CA ALA A 112 5.19 -9.67 -8.94
C ALA A 112 4.32 -10.65 -8.14
N SER A 113 3.73 -10.23 -7.02
CA SER A 113 2.83 -11.09 -6.24
C SER A 113 1.61 -11.53 -7.04
N SER A 114 0.99 -10.59 -7.78
CA SER A 114 -0.13 -10.89 -8.67
C SER A 114 0.26 -11.78 -9.86
N HIS A 115 1.55 -11.80 -10.24
CA HIS A 115 2.05 -12.60 -11.36
C HIS A 115 2.45 -14.02 -10.93
N PHE A 116 3.22 -14.16 -9.85
CA PHE A 116 3.76 -15.44 -9.40
C PHE A 116 2.84 -16.20 -8.43
N LEU A 117 1.95 -15.51 -7.72
CA LEU A 117 1.05 -16.07 -6.70
C LEU A 117 -0.38 -15.52 -6.88
N PRO A 118 -1.06 -15.75 -8.01
CA PRO A 118 -2.34 -15.12 -8.33
C PRO A 118 -3.47 -15.50 -7.36
N GLN A 119 -3.59 -16.77 -6.97
CA GLN A 119 -4.64 -17.23 -6.05
C GLN A 119 -4.38 -16.73 -4.63
N THR A 120 -3.14 -16.87 -4.15
CA THR A 120 -2.77 -16.36 -2.82
C THR A 120 -2.98 -14.84 -2.73
N THR A 121 -2.61 -14.10 -3.78
CA THR A 121 -2.82 -12.64 -3.85
C THR A 121 -4.32 -12.28 -3.85
N SER A 122 -5.15 -13.04 -4.55
CA SER A 122 -6.61 -12.84 -4.55
C SER A 122 -7.21 -13.11 -3.17
N ASN A 123 -6.81 -14.18 -2.49
CA ASN A 123 -7.26 -14.50 -1.13
C ASN A 123 -6.86 -13.43 -0.12
N VAL A 124 -5.62 -12.95 -0.19
CA VAL A 124 -5.11 -11.86 0.64
C VAL A 124 -5.91 -10.58 0.39
N ARG A 125 -6.19 -10.25 -0.88
CA ARG A 125 -7.01 -9.08 -1.24
C ARG A 125 -8.43 -9.19 -0.68
N ALA A 126 -9.06 -10.36 -0.81
CA ALA A 126 -10.41 -10.60 -0.28
C ALA A 126 -10.42 -10.44 1.25
N TYR A 127 -9.41 -10.97 1.93
CA TYR A 127 -9.27 -10.79 3.38
C TYR A 127 -9.09 -9.32 3.78
N PHE A 128 -8.28 -8.54 3.06
CA PHE A 128 -8.16 -7.11 3.32
C PHE A 128 -9.49 -6.37 3.11
N ALA A 129 -10.26 -6.73 2.08
CA ALA A 129 -11.58 -6.16 1.85
C ALA A 129 -12.55 -6.48 3.01
N GLU A 130 -12.57 -7.73 3.49
CA GLU A 130 -13.38 -8.11 4.67
C GLU A 130 -12.94 -7.36 5.93
N LEU A 131 -11.64 -7.14 6.10
CA LEU A 131 -11.09 -6.44 7.25
C LEU A 131 -11.47 -4.95 7.21
N GLU A 132 -11.40 -4.35 6.03
CA GLU A 132 -11.80 -2.98 5.76
C GLU A 132 -13.30 -2.79 6.02
N GLU A 133 -14.15 -3.71 5.55
CA GLU A 133 -15.59 -3.66 5.80
C GLU A 133 -15.93 -3.78 7.30
N LYS A 134 -15.20 -4.62 8.04
CA LYS A 134 -15.43 -4.82 9.48
C LYS A 134 -14.98 -3.64 10.34
N HIS A 135 -13.85 -3.00 10.01
CA HIS A 135 -13.22 -1.99 10.88
C HIS A 135 -13.33 -0.57 10.36
N ALA A 136 -13.51 -0.38 9.05
CA ALA A 136 -13.52 0.91 8.39
C ALA A 136 -14.47 0.92 7.17
N PRO A 137 -15.79 0.77 7.38
CA PRO A 137 -16.76 0.64 6.29
C PRO A 137 -16.76 1.84 5.32
N GLY A 138 -16.49 3.05 5.82
CA GLY A 138 -16.37 4.25 4.96
C GLY A 138 -15.18 4.20 4.00
N LEU A 139 -14.09 3.50 4.34
CA LEU A 139 -12.98 3.28 3.42
C LEU A 139 -13.35 2.21 2.39
N ALA A 140 -14.03 1.14 2.80
CA ALA A 140 -14.44 0.06 1.92
C ALA A 140 -15.31 0.55 0.75
N ASP A 141 -16.28 1.44 1.02
CA ASP A 141 -17.14 2.03 -0.02
C ASP A 141 -16.34 2.85 -1.03
N VAL A 142 -15.40 3.67 -0.54
CA VAL A 142 -14.52 4.49 -1.39
C VAL A 142 -13.59 3.60 -2.21
N HIS A 143 -13.01 2.57 -1.60
CA HIS A 143 -12.12 1.62 -2.28
C HIS A 143 -12.86 0.87 -3.39
N ASN A 144 -14.04 0.32 -3.10
CA ASN A 144 -14.87 -0.38 -4.08
C ASN A 144 -15.27 0.55 -5.24
N THR A 145 -15.68 1.77 -4.94
CA THR A 145 -16.02 2.80 -5.94
C THR A 145 -14.80 3.18 -6.78
N ALA A 146 -13.65 3.38 -6.15
CA ALA A 146 -12.39 3.69 -6.83
C ALA A 146 -11.95 2.54 -7.76
N ILE A 147 -12.09 1.29 -7.33
CA ILE A 147 -11.80 0.11 -8.17
C ILE A 147 -12.73 0.13 -9.39
N ALA A 148 -14.04 0.31 -9.20
CA ALA A 148 -15.00 0.34 -10.30
C ALA A 148 -14.68 1.44 -11.32
N HIS A 149 -14.40 2.66 -10.86
CA HIS A 149 -14.01 3.77 -11.74
C HIS A 149 -12.67 3.53 -12.43
N SER A 150 -11.70 2.92 -11.75
CA SER A 150 -10.40 2.60 -12.33
C SER A 150 -10.52 1.56 -13.46
N GLN A 151 -11.32 0.51 -13.26
CA GLN A 151 -11.59 -0.52 -14.27
C GLN A 151 -12.31 0.08 -15.47
N MET A 152 -13.31 0.93 -15.22
CA MET A 152 -14.07 1.61 -16.27
C MET A 152 -13.18 2.57 -17.08
N THR A 153 -12.30 3.31 -16.41
CA THR A 153 -11.34 4.22 -17.06
C THR A 153 -10.31 3.45 -17.87
N TRP A 154 -9.82 2.32 -17.35
CA TRP A 154 -8.93 1.42 -18.06
C TRP A 154 -9.58 0.86 -19.33
N ALA A 155 -10.80 0.33 -19.22
CA ALA A 155 -11.57 -0.17 -20.36
C ALA A 155 -11.74 0.93 -21.43
N ARG A 156 -12.16 2.14 -21.03
CA ARG A 156 -12.29 3.28 -21.95
C ARG A 156 -10.97 3.67 -22.61
N ALA A 157 -9.86 3.64 -21.89
CA ALA A 157 -8.55 3.95 -22.45
C ALA A 157 -8.14 2.91 -23.51
N VAL A 158 -8.33 1.62 -23.23
CA VAL A 158 -8.08 0.53 -24.17
C VAL A 158 -8.98 0.65 -25.42
N ASP A 159 -10.26 0.96 -25.21
CA ASP A 159 -11.23 1.16 -26.29
C ASP A 159 -10.89 2.39 -27.14
N ALA A 160 -10.47 3.50 -26.52
CA ALA A 160 -10.06 4.70 -27.24
C ALA A 160 -8.82 4.46 -28.11
N ILE A 161 -7.84 3.68 -27.61
CA ILE A 161 -6.63 3.33 -28.35
C ILE A 161 -6.94 2.40 -29.53
N SER A 162 -7.76 1.38 -29.31
CA SER A 162 -8.15 0.42 -30.37
C SER A 162 -8.98 1.10 -31.46
N ASN A 163 -9.93 1.97 -31.09
CA ASN A 163 -10.72 2.77 -32.03
C ASN A 163 -9.87 3.82 -32.75
N GLY A 164 -8.93 4.48 -32.05
CA GLY A 164 -7.99 5.42 -32.66
C GLY A 164 -7.12 4.77 -33.74
N ARG A 165 -6.70 3.51 -33.54
CA ARG A 165 -5.96 2.74 -34.55
C ARG A 165 -6.80 2.48 -35.80
N ARG A 166 -8.09 2.11 -35.64
CA ARG A 166 -9.03 1.94 -36.77
C ARG A 166 -9.26 3.23 -37.54
N VAL A 167 -9.56 4.32 -36.83
CA VAL A 167 -9.86 5.63 -37.43
C VAL A 167 -8.63 6.20 -38.14
N THR A 168 -7.43 5.94 -37.63
CA THR A 168 -6.18 6.35 -38.30
C THR A 168 -5.97 5.59 -39.61
N VAL A 169 -6.22 4.28 -39.64
CA VAL A 169 -6.12 3.45 -40.86
C VAL A 169 -7.16 3.89 -41.91
N GLU A 170 -8.42 4.08 -41.53
CA GLU A 170 -9.48 4.54 -42.43
C GLU A 170 -9.21 5.96 -42.98
N LYS A 171 -8.66 6.86 -42.16
CA LYS A 171 -8.28 8.22 -42.61
C LYS A 171 -7.06 8.23 -43.52
N THR A 172 -6.08 7.35 -43.29
CA THR A 172 -4.95 7.21 -44.22
C THR A 172 -5.39 6.70 -45.58
N GLU A 173 -6.36 5.78 -45.66
CA GLU A 173 -6.93 5.35 -46.95
C GLU A 173 -7.68 6.49 -47.66
N GLY A 174 -8.40 7.33 -46.93
CA GLY A 174 -9.09 8.50 -47.50
C GLY A 174 -8.14 9.59 -48.00
N VAL A 175 -7.01 9.81 -47.32
CA VAL A 175 -5.96 10.74 -47.78
C VAL A 175 -5.26 10.18 -49.01
N VAL A 176 -4.95 8.88 -49.04
CA VAL A 176 -4.39 8.23 -50.23
C VAL A 176 -5.36 8.37 -51.40
N LYS A 177 -6.64 8.03 -51.26
CA LYS A 177 -7.65 8.19 -52.33
C LYS A 177 -7.77 9.62 -52.85
N LYS A 178 -7.79 10.63 -51.97
CA LYS A 178 -7.84 12.04 -52.41
C LYS A 178 -6.58 12.46 -53.17
N VAL A 179 -5.41 11.95 -52.78
CA VAL A 179 -4.17 12.18 -53.53
C VAL A 179 -4.22 11.44 -54.87
N GLU A 180 -4.76 10.22 -54.94
CA GLU A 180 -4.97 9.50 -56.20
C GLU A 180 -5.96 10.22 -57.15
N GLU A 181 -7.06 10.76 -56.63
CA GLU A 181 -8.07 11.49 -57.41
C GLU A 181 -7.56 12.83 -57.95
N THR A 182 -6.73 13.53 -57.16
CA THR A 182 -6.18 14.84 -57.55
C THR A 182 -4.93 14.73 -58.41
N THR A 183 -4.17 13.62 -58.31
CA THR A 183 -2.93 13.44 -59.07
C THR A 183 -3.05 12.40 -60.18
N GLY A 184 -4.15 11.65 -60.26
CA GLY A 184 -4.39 10.60 -61.25
C GLY A 184 -3.49 9.36 -61.11
N LEU A 185 -2.63 9.32 -60.08
CA LEU A 185 -1.66 8.26 -59.84
C LEU A 185 -2.28 7.19 -58.93
N LYS A 186 -2.29 5.92 -59.38
CA LYS A 186 -2.79 4.76 -58.60
C LYS A 186 -1.80 4.34 -57.50
N LEU A 187 -1.63 5.18 -56.47
CA LEU A 187 -0.70 4.97 -55.36
C LEU A 187 -1.08 3.75 -54.48
N GLY A 188 -2.36 3.44 -54.33
CA GLY A 188 -2.87 2.30 -53.57
C GLY A 188 -2.50 0.95 -54.18
N GLN A 189 -2.28 0.89 -55.50
CA GLN A 189 -1.86 -0.33 -56.19
C GLN A 189 -0.35 -0.56 -56.12
N VAL A 190 0.44 0.51 -55.95
CA VAL A 190 1.91 0.46 -55.89
C VAL A 190 2.42 0.36 -54.43
N LEU A 191 1.71 0.92 -53.44
CA LEU A 191 2.03 0.74 -52.02
C LEU A 191 1.65 -0.65 -51.49
N GLY A 192 0.67 -1.32 -52.10
CA GLY A 192 0.29 -2.70 -51.79
C GLY A 192 1.36 -3.75 -52.13
N GLY A 193 2.44 -3.34 -52.83
CA GLY A 193 3.52 -4.22 -53.29
C GLY A 193 4.92 -3.70 -52.93
N GLY A 194 5.38 -3.99 -51.70
CA GLY A 194 6.78 -4.26 -51.35
C GLY A 194 7.87 -3.20 -51.65
N LYS A 195 8.32 -2.51 -50.59
CA LYS A 195 9.67 -1.96 -50.30
C LYS A 195 10.44 -1.08 -51.33
N ALA A 196 10.13 -1.07 -52.62
CA ALA A 196 10.82 -0.25 -53.62
C ALA A 196 10.17 1.12 -53.87
N ALA A 197 8.85 1.23 -53.66
CA ALA A 197 8.11 2.49 -53.78
C ALA A 197 8.31 3.43 -52.57
N ALA A 198 8.58 2.88 -51.38
CA ALA A 198 8.85 3.67 -50.18
C ALA A 198 10.08 4.58 -50.33
N LYS A 199 11.15 4.10 -50.97
CA LYS A 199 12.36 4.90 -51.25
C LYS A 199 12.15 5.99 -52.30
N LYS A 200 11.21 5.83 -53.24
CA LYS A 200 10.86 6.90 -54.20
C LYS A 200 9.87 7.91 -53.60
N ALA A 201 9.00 7.46 -52.69
CA ALA A 201 8.09 8.33 -51.95
C ALA A 201 8.82 9.21 -50.91
N GLU A 202 9.84 8.69 -50.22
CA GLU A 202 10.67 9.49 -49.29
C GLU A 202 11.38 10.66 -50.00
N VAL A 203 11.83 10.48 -51.25
CA VAL A 203 12.49 11.53 -52.03
C VAL A 203 11.50 12.61 -52.51
N ILE A 204 10.29 12.21 -52.89
CA ILE A 204 9.25 13.15 -53.34
C ILE A 204 8.63 13.92 -52.15
N VAL A 205 8.52 13.26 -50.99
CA VAL A 205 8.08 13.90 -49.74
C VAL A 205 9.14 14.85 -49.22
N ALA A 206 10.44 14.52 -49.31
CA ALA A 206 11.52 15.45 -48.97
C ALA A 206 11.52 16.71 -49.86
N GLN A 207 11.34 16.55 -51.18
CA GLN A 207 11.23 17.68 -52.11
C GLN A 207 10.01 18.57 -51.86
N LYS A 208 8.85 17.98 -51.53
CA LYS A 208 7.64 18.77 -51.22
C LYS A 208 7.67 19.41 -49.82
N VAL A 209 8.40 18.84 -48.87
CA VAL A 209 8.64 19.46 -47.55
C VAL A 209 9.58 20.67 -47.68
N GLU A 210 10.54 20.66 -48.61
CA GLU A 210 11.34 21.83 -48.97
C GLU A 210 10.51 22.92 -49.67
N GLU A 211 9.62 22.54 -50.60
CA GLU A 211 8.74 23.49 -51.31
C GLU A 211 7.66 24.10 -50.39
N LEU A 212 7.16 23.33 -49.41
CA LEU A 212 6.29 23.83 -48.34
C LEU A 212 7.02 24.65 -47.27
N ALA A 213 8.32 24.38 -47.02
CA ALA A 213 9.15 25.20 -46.14
C ALA A 213 9.48 26.57 -46.78
N GLU A 214 9.63 26.63 -48.10
CA GLU A 214 9.77 27.88 -48.87
C GLU A 214 8.45 28.67 -48.90
N ALA A 215 7.31 28.01 -49.11
CA ALA A 215 5.98 28.64 -49.12
C ALA A 215 5.49 29.10 -47.73
N THR A 216 6.10 28.61 -46.64
CA THR A 216 5.74 29.00 -45.25
C THR A 216 6.64 30.09 -44.65
N LYS A 217 7.79 30.42 -45.25
CA LYS A 217 8.60 31.60 -44.86
C LYS A 217 7.83 32.91 -45.02
N GLY A 218 6.95 33.02 -46.03
CA GLY A 218 6.11 34.21 -46.24
C GLY A 218 4.94 34.38 -45.26
N LYS A 219 4.58 33.35 -44.49
CA LYS A 219 3.54 33.44 -43.44
C LYS A 219 4.11 33.42 -42.01
N ALA A 220 5.37 33.09 -41.84
CA ALA A 220 6.06 33.16 -40.54
C ALA A 220 6.33 34.60 -40.07
N GLU A 221 6.42 35.57 -40.99
CA GLU A 221 6.54 36.99 -40.64
C GLU A 221 5.19 37.66 -40.33
N ALA A 222 4.10 37.22 -40.95
CA ALA A 222 2.75 37.72 -40.65
C ALA A 222 2.25 37.23 -39.27
N VAL A 223 2.59 35.99 -38.87
CA VAL A 223 2.21 35.47 -37.54
C VAL A 223 3.10 36.03 -36.42
N LYS A 224 4.34 36.46 -36.72
CA LYS A 224 5.18 37.19 -35.75
C LYS A 224 4.70 38.63 -35.52
N ALA A 225 4.15 39.30 -36.55
CA ALA A 225 3.63 40.66 -36.42
C ALA A 225 2.27 40.74 -35.69
N GLU A 226 1.43 39.70 -35.77
CA GLU A 226 0.17 39.62 -35.00
C GLU A 226 0.34 39.06 -33.57
N ALA A 227 1.45 38.40 -33.25
CA ALA A 227 1.69 37.84 -31.92
C ALA A 227 2.32 38.82 -30.92
N GLU A 228 3.02 39.87 -31.36
CA GLU A 228 3.60 40.86 -30.44
C GLU A 228 2.60 41.74 -29.65
N PRO A 229 1.43 42.15 -30.18
CA PRO A 229 0.47 42.91 -29.39
C PRO A 229 -0.28 42.04 -28.36
N GLN A 230 -0.55 40.76 -28.65
CA GLN A 230 -1.29 39.87 -27.73
C GLN A 230 -0.42 39.34 -26.58
N VAL A 231 0.89 39.19 -26.78
CA VAL A 231 1.82 38.81 -25.70
C VAL A 231 2.05 39.99 -24.74
N LYS A 232 2.04 41.24 -25.22
CA LYS A 232 2.13 42.44 -24.36
C LYS A 232 0.84 42.75 -23.60
N GLU A 233 -0.31 42.35 -24.14
CA GLU A 233 -1.59 42.44 -23.43
C GLU A 233 -1.71 41.33 -22.37
N ALA A 234 -1.28 40.10 -22.68
CA ALA A 234 -1.21 39.01 -21.72
C ALA A 234 -0.16 39.25 -20.60
N GLU A 235 0.99 39.87 -20.91
CA GLU A 235 1.98 40.21 -19.87
C GLU A 235 1.51 41.38 -18.98
N LYS A 236 0.67 42.29 -19.49
CA LYS A 236 0.01 43.31 -18.66
C LYS A 236 -1.09 42.73 -17.76
N VAL A 237 -1.82 41.71 -18.22
CA VAL A 237 -2.81 41.01 -17.38
C VAL A 237 -2.13 40.13 -16.32
N VAL A 238 -1.04 39.43 -16.67
CA VAL A 238 -0.27 38.60 -15.74
C VAL A 238 0.55 39.42 -14.73
N LYS A 239 0.89 40.67 -15.05
CA LYS A 239 1.60 41.59 -14.13
C LYS A 239 0.68 42.58 -13.40
N ALA A 240 -0.61 42.59 -13.71
CA ALA A 240 -1.64 43.35 -13.00
C ALA A 240 -2.44 42.51 -11.98
N GLU A 241 -2.23 41.19 -11.92
CA GLU A 241 -2.95 40.30 -10.99
C GLU A 241 -2.09 39.67 -9.88
N GLU A 242 -0.90 40.19 -9.65
CA GLU A 242 -0.39 40.30 -8.28
C GLU A 242 0.02 41.76 -8.08
N PRO A 243 -0.61 42.48 -7.14
CA PRO A 243 -0.17 42.30 -5.77
C PRO A 243 -1.18 42.64 -4.64
N VAL A 244 -0.77 42.30 -3.42
CA VAL A 244 -1.15 42.93 -2.13
C VAL A 244 -2.48 42.51 -1.49
N VAL A 245 -2.38 41.51 -0.61
CA VAL A 245 -3.12 41.51 0.67
C VAL A 245 -2.69 42.78 1.42
N THR A 246 -3.57 43.79 1.43
CA THR A 246 -3.35 45.06 2.11
C THR A 246 -3.50 44.90 3.62
N LYS A 247 -2.58 45.56 4.30
CA LYS A 247 -2.51 45.72 5.74
C LYS A 247 -3.60 46.69 6.19
N GLY A 248 -4.43 46.27 7.14
CA GLY A 248 -5.04 47.12 8.16
C GLY A 248 -6.46 47.63 7.92
N ASP A 249 -7.44 46.94 8.51
CA ASP A 249 -8.36 47.59 9.45
C ASP A 249 -8.76 46.61 10.56
N ALA A 250 -8.78 47.09 11.80
CA ALA A 250 -8.97 46.30 13.02
C ALA A 250 -10.44 45.90 13.21
N PRO A 251 -10.71 44.80 13.93
CA PRO A 251 -11.16 45.01 15.31
C PRO A 251 -10.34 44.24 16.35
N ALA A 252 -10.31 44.81 17.55
CA ALA A 252 -9.44 44.49 18.69
C ALA A 252 -9.36 43.00 19.08
N PRO A 253 -8.17 42.51 19.50
CA PRO A 253 -8.03 41.19 20.11
C PRO A 253 -8.49 41.20 21.57
N ALA A 254 -9.37 40.26 21.94
CA ALA A 254 -9.59 39.87 23.33
C ALA A 254 -8.36 39.07 23.83
N PRO A 255 -7.87 39.30 25.06
CA PRO A 255 -6.63 38.70 25.53
C PRO A 255 -6.85 37.25 25.97
N VAL A 256 -6.19 36.30 25.31
CA VAL A 256 -6.07 34.91 25.78
C VAL A 256 -4.66 34.72 26.35
N LYS A 257 -4.62 34.19 27.57
CA LYS A 257 -3.48 34.17 28.50
C LYS A 257 -2.49 33.05 28.15
N ASP A 258 -1.36 33.41 27.55
CA ASP A 258 -0.23 32.49 27.36
C ASP A 258 0.77 32.49 28.55
N ASP A 259 0.53 33.33 29.56
CA ASP A 259 1.43 33.50 30.74
C ASP A 259 1.18 32.50 31.89
N GLU A 260 0.14 31.68 31.82
CA GLU A 260 -0.20 30.72 32.90
C GLU A 260 0.48 29.36 32.70
N LEU A 261 0.56 28.86 31.45
CA LEU A 261 1.14 27.55 31.16
C LEU A 261 2.67 27.53 31.29
N VAL A 262 3.34 28.65 31.03
CA VAL A 262 4.80 28.76 31.19
C VAL A 262 5.21 28.89 32.67
N LYS A 263 4.32 29.37 33.54
CA LYS A 263 4.56 29.42 35.00
C LYS A 263 4.28 28.09 35.70
N GLU A 264 3.38 27.26 35.16
CA GLU A 264 3.06 25.96 35.74
C GLU A 264 4.13 24.90 35.42
N VAL A 265 4.72 24.94 34.23
CA VAL A 265 5.86 24.07 33.86
C VAL A 265 7.12 24.42 34.66
N LYS A 266 7.29 25.69 35.06
CA LYS A 266 8.46 26.15 35.85
C LYS A 266 8.32 25.97 37.38
N ARG A 267 7.19 25.44 37.86
CA ARG A 267 7.03 25.01 39.27
C ARG A 267 7.19 23.50 39.47
N LEU A 268 7.22 22.72 38.38
CA LEU A 268 7.35 21.26 38.40
C LEU A 268 8.77 20.77 38.05
N VAL A 269 9.72 21.69 37.85
CA VAL A 269 11.17 21.46 37.75
C VAL A 269 11.85 22.37 38.75
#